data_AF-A0A958W8A5-F1
#
_entry.id   AF-A0A958W8A5-F1
#
_cell.length_a   1.000
_cell.length_b   1.000
_cell.length_c   1.000
_cell.angle_alpha   90.00
_cell.angle_beta   90.00
_cell.angle_gamma   90.00
#
_symmetry.space_group_name_H-M   'P 1'
#
loop_
_entity.id
_entity.type
_entity.pdbx_description
1 polymer ?
#
loop_
_entity_poly.entity_id
_entity_poly.type
_entity_poly.pdbx_seq_one_letter_code
_entity_poly.pdbx_strand_id
1 'polypeptide(L)'
;MESILTISQTDNILVKAIIVIIGYFATFFITNLLIKKIVLKGKTGANVDIDKKTIRDGYIIGKCENIIILSFVLAGEVTGLALIFAAKSLARQKDINDNAGFFLAGTMINFTASLVLAFILKFILSQIP
;
A
#
# COMPACT_ATOMS: atom_id res chain seq x y z
N MET A 1 16.48 -28.77 27.73
CA MET A 1 15.27 -28.88 26.89
C MET A 1 14.70 -27.49 26.57
N GLU A 2 14.71 -26.55 27.52
CA GLU A 2 14.32 -25.15 27.29
C GLU A 2 15.23 -24.38 26.32
N SER A 3 16.54 -24.67 26.31
CA SER A 3 17.50 -24.01 25.40
C SER A 3 17.31 -24.34 23.91
N ILE A 4 16.69 -25.48 23.59
CA ILE A 4 16.45 -25.89 22.20
C ILE A 4 15.17 -25.23 21.66
N LEU A 5 14.19 -25.01 22.55
CA LEU A 5 12.95 -24.29 22.23
C LEU A 5 13.20 -22.80 22.00
N THR A 6 14.10 -22.15 22.76
CA THR A 6 14.43 -20.74 22.56
C THR A 6 15.21 -20.48 21.27
N ILE A 7 16.09 -21.39 20.84
CA ILE A 7 16.80 -21.29 19.55
C ILE A 7 15.80 -21.42 18.40
N SER A 8 14.93 -22.43 18.43
CA SER A 8 13.90 -22.62 17.40
C SER A 8 12.90 -21.46 17.32
N GLN A 9 12.52 -20.87 18.46
CA GLN A 9 11.64 -19.68 18.48
C GLN A 9 12.33 -18.42 17.95
N THR A 10 13.63 -18.25 18.20
CA THR A 10 14.40 -17.10 17.71
C THR A 10 14.55 -17.14 16.19
N ASP A 11 14.76 -18.34 15.62
CA ASP A 11 14.84 -18.55 14.18
C ASP A 11 13.51 -18.18 13.48
N ASN A 12 12.38 -18.57 14.06
CA ASN A 12 11.05 -18.23 13.52
C ASN A 12 10.77 -16.71 13.54
N ILE A 13 11.23 -16.00 14.58
CA ILE A 13 11.08 -14.54 14.67
C ILE A 13 11.92 -13.83 13.60
N LEU A 14 13.17 -14.26 13.40
CA LEU A 14 14.04 -13.69 12.37
C LEU A 14 13.48 -13.93 10.96
N VAL A 15 12.96 -15.12 10.69
CA VAL A 15 12.31 -15.45 9.42
C VAL A 15 11.07 -14.57 9.20
N LYS A 16 10.20 -14.42 10.20
CA LYS A 16 9.03 -13.52 10.14
C LYS A 16 9.45 -12.07 9.88
N ALA A 17 10.48 -11.58 10.56
CA ALA A 17 11.00 -10.22 10.36
C ALA A 17 11.54 -9.99 8.93
N ILE A 18 12.30 -10.94 8.38
CA ILE A 18 12.82 -10.88 7.01
C ILE A 18 11.66 -10.86 6.01
N ILE A 19 10.64 -11.70 6.19
CA ILE A 19 9.47 -11.76 5.32
C ILE A 19 8.68 -10.45 5.37
N VAL A 20 8.53 -9.84 6.54
CA VAL A 20 7.90 -8.52 6.67
C VAL A 20 8.68 -7.49 5.88
N ILE A 21 10.00 -7.41 6.03
CA ILE A 21 10.86 -6.46 5.30
C ILE A 21 10.71 -6.68 3.79
N ILE A 22 10.80 -7.92 3.32
CA ILE A 22 10.60 -8.26 1.90
C ILE A 22 9.20 -7.86 1.43
N GLY A 23 8.17 -8.08 2.25
CA GLY A 23 6.79 -7.70 1.96
C GLY A 23 6.59 -6.19 1.81
N TYR A 24 7.27 -5.38 2.64
CA TYR A 24 7.30 -3.93 2.49
C TYR A 24 7.94 -3.52 1.16
N PHE A 25 9.11 -4.07 0.84
CA PHE A 25 9.80 -3.77 -0.41
C PHE A 25 9.01 -4.22 -1.65
N ALA A 26 8.42 -5.43 -1.61
CA ALA A 26 7.59 -5.97 -2.68
C ALA A 26 6.34 -5.10 -2.91
N THR A 27 5.65 -4.69 -1.84
CA THR A 27 4.50 -3.79 -1.93
C THR A 27 4.90 -2.45 -2.54
N PHE A 28 6.05 -1.90 -2.13
CA PHE A 28 6.55 -0.66 -2.70
C PHE A 28 6.83 -0.76 -4.20
N PHE A 29 7.36 -1.91 -4.65
CA PHE A 29 7.71 -2.15 -6.05
C PHE A 29 6.48 -2.42 -6.92
N ILE A 30 5.59 -3.33 -6.49
CA ILE A 30 4.39 -3.72 -7.25
C ILE A 30 3.46 -2.53 -7.45
N THR A 31 3.23 -1.75 -6.39
CA THR A 31 2.37 -0.57 -6.49
C THR A 31 2.99 0.51 -7.39
N ASN A 32 4.32 0.66 -7.39
CA ASN A 32 5.01 1.58 -8.32
C ASN A 32 4.81 1.17 -9.79
N LEU A 33 4.88 -0.14 -10.07
CA LEU A 33 4.64 -0.67 -11.41
C LEU A 33 3.18 -0.51 -11.85
N LEU A 34 2.22 -0.78 -10.96
CA LEU A 34 0.78 -0.66 -11.26
C LEU A 34 0.39 0.79 -11.60
N ILE A 35 0.84 1.76 -10.80
CA ILE A 35 0.56 3.19 -11.06
C ILE A 35 1.17 3.62 -12.40
N LYS A 36 2.42 3.24 -12.68
CA LYS A 36 3.07 3.55 -13.97
C LYS A 36 2.38 2.89 -15.16
N LYS A 37 1.84 1.68 -14.99
CA LYS A 37 1.23 0.95 -16.10
C LYS A 37 -0.21 1.37 -16.38
N ILE A 38 -0.99 1.69 -15.35
CA ILE A 38 -2.43 1.98 -15.49
C ILE A 38 -2.68 3.49 -15.66
N VAL A 39 -2.08 4.31 -14.80
CA VAL A 39 -2.36 5.75 -14.76
C VAL A 39 -1.56 6.52 -15.81
N LEU A 40 -0.29 6.15 -16.02
CA LEU A 40 0.60 6.82 -16.98
C LEU A 40 0.42 6.33 -18.42
N LYS A 41 -0.10 5.11 -18.66
CA LYS A 41 -0.42 4.63 -20.02
C LYS A 41 -1.79 5.10 -20.51
N GLY A 42 -2.73 5.39 -19.60
CA GLY A 42 -4.01 6.02 -19.93
C GLY A 42 -3.88 7.51 -20.29
N LYS A 43 -2.76 8.16 -19.96
CA LYS A 43 -2.46 9.57 -20.28
C LYS A 43 -2.29 9.86 -21.78
N THR A 44 -2.10 8.85 -22.64
CA THR A 44 -1.94 9.06 -24.08
C THR A 44 -3.25 9.48 -24.78
N GLY A 45 -4.42 9.34 -24.12
CA GLY A 45 -5.72 9.63 -24.73
C GLY A 45 -6.45 10.90 -24.25
N ALA A 46 -6.05 11.50 -23.13
CA ALA A 46 -6.76 12.64 -22.54
C ALA A 46 -5.78 13.76 -22.18
N ASN A 47 -5.94 14.93 -22.82
CA ASN A 47 -5.24 16.17 -22.49
C ASN A 47 -5.65 16.64 -21.08
N VAL A 48 -5.03 16.09 -20.04
CA VAL A 48 -5.22 16.53 -18.67
C VAL A 48 -3.97 17.32 -18.24
N ASP A 49 -4.09 18.64 -18.22
CA ASP A 49 -3.07 19.58 -17.71
C ASP A 49 -2.99 19.48 -16.17
N ILE A 50 -2.45 18.36 -15.68
CA ILE A 50 -2.12 18.20 -14.27
C ILE A 50 -0.69 18.66 -14.03
N ASP A 51 -0.53 19.62 -13.12
CA ASP A 51 0.78 20.12 -12.73
C ASP A 51 1.70 19.00 -12.21
N LYS A 52 2.99 19.08 -12.57
CA LYS A 52 4.02 18.11 -12.18
C LYS A 52 4.15 18.03 -10.66
N LYS A 53 3.91 19.12 -9.92
CA LYS A 53 3.93 19.12 -8.45
C LYS A 53 2.80 18.25 -7.90
N THR A 54 1.59 18.40 -8.40
CA THR A 54 0.42 17.60 -7.96
C THR A 54 0.61 16.10 -8.22
N ILE A 55 1.24 15.74 -9.34
CA ILE A 55 1.59 14.33 -9.63
C ILE A 55 2.61 13.81 -8.62
N ARG A 56 3.65 14.60 -8.30
CA ARG A 56 4.67 14.22 -7.32
C ARG A 56 4.07 14.08 -5.91
N ASP A 57 3.26 15.04 -5.50
CA ASP A 57 2.62 15.06 -4.18
C ASP A 57 1.63 13.88 -4.04
N GLY A 58 0.93 13.51 -5.11
CA GLY A 58 0.11 12.29 -5.16
C GLY A 58 0.92 11.00 -5.05
N TYR A 59 2.10 10.94 -5.68
CA TYR A 59 2.99 9.77 -5.62
C TYR A 59 3.58 9.57 -4.21
N ILE A 60 4.23 10.62 -3.69
CA ILE A 60 4.10 11.12 -2.31
C ILE A 60 3.24 10.30 -1.34
N ILE A 61 2.00 10.78 -1.27
CA ILE A 61 0.93 10.30 -0.42
C ILE A 61 0.61 8.82 -0.68
N GLY A 62 0.66 8.37 -1.93
CA GLY A 62 0.45 6.95 -2.27
C GLY A 62 1.46 6.03 -1.60
N LYS A 63 2.75 6.43 -1.52
CA LYS A 63 3.76 5.65 -0.81
C LYS A 63 3.52 5.58 0.69
N CYS A 64 3.10 6.68 1.30
CA CYS A 64 2.74 6.71 2.72
C CYS A 64 1.52 5.82 3.01
N GLU A 65 0.51 5.85 2.14
CA GLU A 65 -0.68 4.99 2.25
C GLU A 65 -0.30 3.51 2.24
N ASN A 66 0.63 3.08 1.39
CA ASN A 66 1.07 1.68 1.36
C ASN A 66 1.67 1.22 2.69
N ILE A 67 2.47 2.07 3.33
CA ILE A 67 3.09 1.79 4.64
C ILE A 67 2.01 1.62 5.70
N ILE A 68 1.03 2.53 5.70
CA ILE A 68 -0.09 2.51 6.64
C ILE A 68 -0.95 1.25 6.45
N ILE A 69 -1.36 0.95 5.21
CA ILE A 69 -2.16 -0.24 4.89
C ILE A 69 -1.45 -1.50 5.37
N LEU A 70 -0.18 -1.66 5.03
CA LEU A 70 0.59 -2.84 5.40
C LEU A 70 0.72 -2.94 6.93
N SER A 71 1.02 -1.84 7.60
CA SER A 71 1.12 -1.78 9.07
C SER A 71 -0.18 -2.20 9.76
N PHE A 72 -1.31 -1.61 9.36
CA PHE A 72 -2.61 -1.85 10.01
C PHE A 72 -3.12 -3.26 9.72
N VAL A 73 -2.97 -3.78 8.50
CA VAL A 73 -3.38 -5.16 8.19
C VAL A 73 -2.57 -6.17 9.00
N LEU A 74 -1.26 -5.98 9.11
CA LEU A 74 -0.39 -6.83 9.92
C LEU A 74 -0.72 -6.73 11.42
N ALA A 75 -1.05 -5.53 11.91
CA ALA A 75 -1.52 -5.31 13.27
C ALA A 75 -2.93 -5.86 13.54
N GLY A 76 -3.72 -6.16 12.50
CA GLY A 76 -5.11 -6.63 12.62
C GLY A 76 -6.16 -5.52 12.59
N GLU A 77 -5.75 -4.26 12.48
CA GLU A 77 -6.59 -3.07 12.55
C GLU A 77 -7.16 -2.66 11.19
N VAL A 78 -7.86 -3.57 10.50
CA VAL A 78 -8.40 -3.29 9.15
C VAL A 78 -9.45 -2.17 9.17
N THR A 79 -10.22 -2.05 10.25
CA THR A 79 -11.22 -0.99 10.44
C THR A 79 -10.61 0.41 10.43
N GLY A 80 -9.40 0.56 10.99
CA GLY A 80 -8.69 1.84 11.01
C GLY A 80 -8.36 2.37 9.60
N LEU A 81 -8.25 1.48 8.61
CA LEU A 81 -8.02 1.87 7.22
C LEU A 81 -9.21 2.61 6.59
N ALA A 82 -10.44 2.32 7.02
CA ALA A 82 -11.62 3.03 6.53
C ALA A 82 -11.58 4.52 6.90
N LEU A 83 -11.15 4.84 8.13
CA LEU A 83 -10.95 6.21 8.61
C LEU A 83 -9.87 6.95 7.81
N ILE A 84 -8.73 6.30 7.60
CA ILE A 84 -7.61 6.90 6.85
C ILE A 84 -7.99 7.13 5.38
N PHE A 85 -8.69 6.18 4.79
CA PHE A 85 -9.20 6.28 3.42
C PHE A 85 -10.21 7.42 3.26
N ALA A 86 -11.14 7.55 4.20
CA ALA A 86 -12.11 8.64 4.24
C ALA A 86 -11.43 10.00 4.41
N ALA A 87 -10.50 10.12 5.38
CA ALA A 87 -9.75 11.34 5.62
C ALA A 87 -8.97 11.81 4.39
N LYS A 88 -8.29 10.87 3.70
CA LYS A 88 -7.57 11.15 2.45
C LYS A 88 -8.51 11.63 1.35
N SER A 89 -9.65 10.97 1.18
CA SER A 89 -10.64 11.32 0.15
C SER A 89 -11.25 12.70 0.41
N LEU A 90 -11.48 13.05 1.67
CA LEU A 90 -12.00 14.35 2.08
C LEU A 90 -10.97 15.47 1.89
N ALA A 91 -9.72 15.24 2.31
CA ALA A 91 -8.63 16.20 2.14
C ALA A 91 -8.35 16.54 0.67
N ARG A 92 -8.67 15.60 -0.24
CA ARG A 92 -8.46 15.74 -1.69
C ARG A 92 -9.74 15.99 -2.48
N GLN A 93 -10.84 16.36 -1.80
CA GLN A 93 -12.14 16.57 -2.43
C GLN A 93 -12.09 17.62 -3.56
N LYS A 94 -11.31 18.70 -3.39
CA LYS A 94 -11.16 19.75 -4.41
C LYS A 94 -10.54 19.19 -5.71
N ASP A 95 -9.44 18.44 -5.61
CA ASP A 95 -8.79 17.87 -6.80
C ASP A 95 -9.66 16.79 -7.47
N ILE A 96 -10.45 16.05 -6.67
CA ILE A 96 -11.42 15.07 -7.19
C ILE A 96 -12.53 15.77 -7.97
N ASN A 97 -13.02 16.94 -7.54
CA ASN A 97 -14.03 17.68 -8.30
C ASN A 97 -13.48 18.15 -9.66
N ASP A 98 -12.21 18.56 -9.71
CA ASP A 98 -11.59 19.04 -10.95
C ASP A 98 -11.23 17.90 -11.92
N ASN A 99 -10.77 16.75 -11.40
CA ASN A 99 -10.30 15.61 -12.21
C ASN A 99 -10.57 14.25 -11.56
N ALA A 100 -11.85 13.94 -11.32
CA ALA A 100 -12.30 12.74 -10.59
C ALA A 100 -11.70 11.44 -11.13
N GLY A 101 -11.71 11.25 -12.46
CA GLY A 101 -11.22 10.03 -13.09
C GLY A 101 -9.75 9.73 -12.79
N PHE A 102 -8.88 10.75 -12.75
CA PHE A 102 -7.46 10.55 -12.46
C PHE A 102 -7.22 10.32 -10.96
N PHE A 103 -7.78 11.19 -10.12
CA PHE A 103 -7.49 11.19 -8.70
C PHE A 103 -8.22 10.09 -7.93
N LEU A 104 -9.48 9.82 -8.26
CA LEU A 104 -10.27 8.78 -7.60
C LEU A 104 -9.81 7.39 -8.08
N ALA A 105 -9.65 7.17 -9.38
CA ALA A 105 -9.18 5.88 -9.89
C ALA A 105 -7.77 5.56 -9.41
N GLY A 106 -6.85 6.54 -9.43
CA GLY A 106 -5.50 6.35 -8.91
C GLY A 106 -5.49 5.96 -7.42
N THR A 107 -6.36 6.57 -6.61
CA THR A 107 -6.48 6.25 -5.18
C THR A 107 -7.08 4.86 -4.96
N MET A 108 -8.17 4.52 -5.65
CA MET A 108 -8.83 3.22 -5.52
C MET A 108 -7.93 2.07 -5.95
N ILE A 109 -7.21 2.23 -7.06
CA ILE A 109 -6.26 1.21 -7.55
C ILE A 109 -5.11 1.04 -6.56
N ASN A 110 -4.53 2.14 -6.07
CA ASN A 110 -3.45 2.08 -5.08
C ASN A 110 -3.89 1.35 -3.80
N PHE A 111 -5.00 1.81 -3.22
CA PHE A 111 -5.56 1.26 -2.00
C PHE A 111 -5.88 -0.24 -2.14
N THR A 112 -6.59 -0.62 -3.21
CA THR A 112 -6.98 -2.02 -3.43
C THR A 112 -5.78 -2.92 -3.65
N ALA A 113 -4.81 -2.50 -4.47
CA ALA A 113 -3.61 -3.30 -4.73
C ALA A 113 -2.78 -3.50 -3.44
N SER A 114 -2.58 -2.44 -2.66
CA SER A 114 -1.84 -2.52 -1.41
C SER A 114 -2.58 -3.34 -0.34
N LEU A 115 -3.91 -3.26 -0.29
CA LEU A 115 -4.73 -4.05 0.62
C LEU A 115 -4.60 -5.55 0.31
N VAL A 116 -4.73 -5.93 -0.97
CA VAL A 116 -4.58 -7.33 -1.40
C VAL A 116 -3.18 -7.86 -1.07
N LEU A 117 -2.13 -7.10 -1.38
CA LEU A 117 -0.75 -7.49 -1.06
C LEU A 117 -0.52 -7.63 0.44
N ALA A 118 -1.11 -6.75 1.25
CA ALA A 118 -1.00 -6.83 2.69
C ALA A 118 -1.68 -8.08 3.27
N PHE A 119 -2.85 -8.45 2.75
CA PHE A 119 -3.51 -9.70 3.15
C PHE A 119 -2.73 -10.94 2.70
N ILE A 120 -2.15 -10.95 1.50
CA ILE A 120 -1.28 -12.03 1.04
C ILE A 120 -0.08 -12.18 1.99
N LEU A 121 0.57 -11.07 2.35
CA LEU A 121 1.69 -11.08 3.28
C LEU A 121 1.28 -11.61 4.66
N LYS A 122 0.15 -11.14 5.20
CA LYS A 122 -0.40 -11.63 6.47
C LYS A 122 -0.70 -13.12 6.42
N PHE A 123 -1.27 -13.60 5.32
CA PHE A 123 -1.57 -15.01 5.12
C PHE A 123 -0.29 -15.85 5.11
N ILE A 124 0.74 -15.43 4.38
CA ILE A 124 2.06 -16.10 4.35
C ILE A 124 2.66 -16.17 5.76
N LEU A 125 2.63 -15.06 6.51
CA LEU A 125 3.14 -15.02 7.89
C LEU A 125 2.37 -15.94 8.83
N SER A 126 1.07 -16.12 8.62
CA SER A 126 0.24 -17.03 9.41
C SER A 126 0.52 -18.51 9.15
N GLN A 127 1.16 -18.87 8.03
CA GLN A 127 1.56 -20.26 7.76
C GLN A 127 2.86 -20.65 8.46
N ILE A 128 3.56 -19.70 9.08
CA ILE A 128 4.83 -19.92 9.74
C ILE A 128 4.58 -20.11 11.25
N PRO A 129 4.99 -21.25 11.84
CA PRO A 129 4.80 -21.53 13.26
C PRO A 129 5.45 -20.48 14.17
#